data_AF-A0A9D7S926-F1
#
_entry.id   AF-A0A9D7S926-F1
#
_cell.length_a   1.000
_cell.length_b   1.000
_cell.length_c   1.000
_cell.angle_alpha   90.00
_cell.angle_beta   90.00
_cell.angle_gamma   90.00
#
_symmetry.space_group_name_H-M   'P 1'
#
loop_
_entity.id
_entity.type
_entity.pdbx_description
1 polymer ?
#
loop_
_entity_poly.entity_id
_entity_poly.type
_entity_poly.pdbx_seq_one_letter_code
_entity_poly.pdbx_strand_id
1 'polypeptide(L)'
;MDILKKLFSEWDLETWANVLEVVGFAFAMGAFFLGLFIKSEINKLKTSYIFDKRIKKHIENLKKSASEFNQFLNDYDNNRHTIRTEFGNCLSELQDLIPKIGFRQGWKSRNLICFLKARRTKPFVIREIQTSPFFFWLLRYPKRVYQTNYDDVWIVYDRLIEIIRQLENIKQNKDKSL
;
A
#
# COMPACT_ATOMS: atom_id res chain seq x y z
N MET A 1 -52.58 -16.55 -25.49
CA MET A 1 -52.07 -17.60 -26.40
C MET A 1 -52.42 -17.30 -27.85
N ASP A 2 -53.57 -16.69 -28.15
CA ASP A 2 -54.00 -16.36 -29.52
C ASP A 2 -53.19 -15.26 -30.22
N ILE A 3 -52.64 -14.30 -29.47
CA ILE A 3 -51.81 -13.22 -30.06
C ILE A 3 -50.52 -13.76 -30.66
N LEU A 4 -49.86 -14.70 -29.97
CA LEU A 4 -48.68 -15.40 -30.47
C LEU A 4 -49.03 -16.28 -31.67
N LYS A 5 -50.15 -17.02 -31.64
CA LYS A 5 -50.57 -17.82 -32.80
C LYS A 5 -50.89 -16.97 -34.03
N LYS A 6 -51.51 -15.80 -33.86
CA LYS A 6 -51.79 -14.86 -34.96
C LYS A 6 -50.53 -14.24 -35.55
N LEU A 7 -49.60 -13.78 -34.69
CA LEU A 7 -48.29 -13.27 -35.11
C LEU A 7 -47.45 -14.31 -35.86
N PHE A 8 -47.56 -15.60 -35.49
CA PHE A 8 -46.79 -16.67 -36.11
C PHE A 8 -47.41 -17.23 -37.41
N SER A 9 -48.70 -16.97 -37.66
CA SER A 9 -49.43 -17.51 -38.81
C SER A 9 -49.31 -16.65 -40.08
N GLU A 10 -49.00 -15.35 -39.95
CA GLU A 10 -49.04 -14.38 -41.06
C GLU A 10 -47.65 -13.98 -41.57
N TRP A 11 -46.58 -14.52 -40.97
CA TRP A 11 -45.22 -14.10 -41.28
C TRP A 11 -44.58 -15.04 -42.29
N ASP A 12 -44.14 -14.45 -43.41
CA ASP A 12 -43.42 -15.17 -44.45
C ASP A 12 -42.03 -15.60 -43.95
N LEU A 13 -41.44 -16.61 -44.60
CA LEU A 13 -40.18 -17.23 -44.19
C LEU A 13 -39.03 -16.21 -44.07
N GLU A 14 -39.05 -15.19 -44.92
CA GLU A 14 -38.10 -14.07 -44.95
C GLU A 14 -38.25 -13.13 -43.73
N THR A 15 -39.48 -12.96 -43.23
CA THR A 15 -39.74 -12.14 -42.02
C THR A 15 -39.22 -12.86 -40.77
N TRP A 16 -39.39 -14.19 -40.71
CA TRP A 16 -38.81 -15.02 -39.64
C TRP A 16 -37.28 -15.00 -39.63
N ALA A 17 -36.65 -15.06 -40.81
CA ALA A 17 -35.20 -14.98 -40.95
C ALA A 17 -34.66 -13.64 -40.41
N ASN A 18 -35.26 -12.52 -40.80
CA ASN A 18 -34.87 -11.18 -40.32
C ASN A 18 -35.03 -11.02 -38.80
N VAL A 19 -36.12 -11.52 -38.21
CA VAL A 19 -36.31 -11.43 -36.76
C VAL A 19 -35.32 -12.31 -35.99
N LEU A 20 -35.05 -13.52 -36.48
CA LEU A 20 -34.02 -14.37 -35.87
C LEU A 20 -32.62 -13.75 -35.99
N GLU A 21 -32.32 -13.07 -37.09
CA GLU A 21 -31.05 -12.37 -37.29
C GLU A 21 -30.90 -11.19 -36.31
N VAL A 22 -31.95 -10.38 -36.14
CA VAL A 22 -31.97 -9.26 -35.17
C VAL A 22 -31.85 -9.77 -33.73
N VAL A 23 -32.58 -10.83 -33.37
CA VAL A 23 -32.51 -11.45 -32.04
C VAL A 23 -31.12 -12.07 -31.82
N GLY A 24 -30.57 -12.76 -32.81
CA GLY A 24 -29.22 -13.32 -32.77
C GLY A 24 -28.15 -12.25 -32.59
N PHE A 25 -28.27 -11.14 -33.31
CA PHE A 25 -27.38 -9.99 -33.19
C PHE A 25 -27.46 -9.34 -31.81
N ALA A 26 -28.68 -9.14 -31.27
CA ALA A 26 -28.87 -8.62 -29.92
C ALA A 26 -28.25 -9.53 -28.85
N PHE A 27 -28.38 -10.85 -29.00
CA PHE A 27 -27.78 -11.83 -28.10
C PHE A 27 -26.25 -11.81 -28.18
N ALA A 28 -25.69 -11.72 -29.39
CA ALA A 28 -24.25 -11.60 -29.61
C ALA A 28 -23.68 -10.31 -29.00
N MET A 29 -24.39 -9.20 -29.13
CA MET A 29 -24.03 -7.92 -28.49
C MET A 29 -24.08 -8.03 -26.96
N GLY A 30 -25.11 -8.66 -26.40
CA GLY A 30 -25.20 -8.91 -24.95
C GLY A 30 -24.04 -9.77 -24.44
N ALA A 31 -23.71 -10.85 -25.15
CA ALA A 31 -22.57 -11.71 -24.84
C ALA A 31 -21.24 -10.98 -24.96
N PHE A 32 -21.08 -10.09 -25.94
CA PHE A 32 -19.89 -9.26 -26.11
C PHE A 32 -19.70 -8.30 -24.92
N PHE A 33 -20.75 -7.59 -24.49
CA PHE A 33 -20.66 -6.70 -23.32
C PHE A 33 -20.39 -7.46 -22.02
N LEU A 34 -21.03 -8.63 -21.82
CA LEU A 34 -20.72 -9.51 -20.71
C LEU A 34 -19.26 -9.98 -20.74
N GLY A 35 -18.75 -10.36 -21.91
CA GLY A 35 -17.35 -10.74 -22.10
C GLY A 35 -16.39 -9.61 -21.76
N LEU A 36 -16.69 -8.37 -22.17
CA LEU A 36 -15.91 -7.19 -21.79
C LEU A 36 -15.96 -6.91 -20.29
N PHE A 37 -17.13 -7.07 -19.67
CA PHE A 37 -17.30 -6.90 -18.22
C PHE A 37 -16.48 -7.92 -17.44
N ILE A 38 -16.60 -9.21 -17.78
CA ILE A 38 -15.84 -10.31 -17.17
C ILE A 38 -14.34 -10.09 -17.37
N LYS A 39 -13.90 -9.72 -18.58
CA LYS A 39 -12.49 -9.42 -18.87
C LYS A 39 -11.97 -8.25 -18.03
N SER A 40 -12.79 -7.22 -17.82
CA SER A 40 -12.46 -6.09 -16.96
C SER A 40 -12.29 -6.54 -15.51
N GLU A 41 -13.23 -7.32 -14.97
CA GLU A 41 -13.14 -7.85 -13.60
C GLU A 41 -11.96 -8.79 -13.39
N ILE A 42 -11.69 -9.70 -14.33
CA ILE A 42 -10.52 -10.59 -14.28
C ILE A 42 -9.22 -9.77 -14.28
N ASN A 43 -9.13 -8.71 -15.10
CA ASN A 43 -7.96 -7.85 -15.10
C ASN A 43 -7.80 -7.11 -13.77
N LYS A 44 -8.88 -6.56 -13.20
CA LYS A 44 -8.85 -5.94 -11.87
C LYS A 44 -8.36 -6.91 -10.80
N LEU A 45 -8.92 -8.13 -10.77
CA LEU A 45 -8.54 -9.19 -9.84
C LEU A 45 -7.07 -9.57 -10.00
N LYS A 46 -6.59 -9.75 -11.24
CA LYS A 46 -5.20 -10.08 -11.52
C LYS A 46 -4.25 -8.98 -11.05
N THR A 47 -4.60 -7.71 -11.31
CA THR A 47 -3.80 -6.56 -10.86
C THR A 47 -3.83 -6.44 -9.34
N SER A 48 -4.98 -6.68 -8.69
CA SER A 48 -5.10 -6.69 -7.22
C SER A 48 -4.25 -7.80 -6.61
N TYR A 49 -4.34 -9.03 -7.13
CA TYR A 49 -3.57 -10.16 -6.63
C TYR A 49 -2.05 -9.93 -6.72
N ILE A 50 -1.57 -9.38 -7.84
CA ILE A 50 -0.15 -9.05 -8.01
C ILE A 50 0.28 -7.93 -7.06
N PHE A 51 -0.57 -6.94 -6.87
CA PHE A 51 -0.38 -5.84 -5.92
C PHE A 51 -0.30 -6.37 -4.48
N ASP A 52 -1.22 -7.22 -4.07
CA ASP A 52 -1.32 -7.79 -2.72
C ASP A 52 -0.13 -8.70 -2.41
N LYS A 53 0.28 -9.55 -3.35
CA LYS A 53 1.45 -10.43 -3.15
C LYS A 53 2.73 -9.62 -2.96
N ARG A 54 2.91 -8.55 -3.74
CA ARG A 54 4.11 -7.69 -3.65
C ARG A 54 4.10 -6.84 -2.38
N ILE A 55 2.97 -6.23 -2.03
CA ILE A 55 2.87 -5.36 -0.85
C ILE A 55 2.91 -6.16 0.45
N LYS A 56 2.34 -7.37 0.48
CA LYS A 56 2.40 -8.25 1.66
C LYS A 56 3.86 -8.50 2.08
N LYS A 57 4.74 -8.80 1.12
CA LYS A 57 6.18 -8.99 1.39
C LYS A 57 6.82 -7.73 2.00
N HIS A 58 6.53 -6.56 1.44
CA HIS A 58 7.04 -5.29 1.99
C HIS A 58 6.51 -5.02 3.40
N ILE A 59 5.24 -5.33 3.68
CA ILE A 59 4.67 -5.20 5.03
C ILE A 59 5.39 -6.14 6.01
N GLU A 60 5.62 -7.39 5.63
CA GLU A 60 6.34 -8.36 6.46
C GLU A 60 7.78 -7.91 6.74
N ASN A 61 8.48 -7.40 5.73
CA ASN A 61 9.83 -6.86 5.89
C ASN A 61 9.83 -5.62 6.81
N LEU A 62 8.89 -4.70 6.64
CA LEU A 62 8.75 -3.55 7.54
C LEU A 62 8.41 -3.99 8.97
N LYS A 63 7.53 -4.97 9.16
CA LYS A 63 7.23 -5.53 10.50
C LYS A 63 8.47 -6.11 11.16
N LYS A 64 9.30 -6.82 10.38
CA LYS A 64 10.58 -7.33 10.85
C LYS A 64 11.50 -6.18 11.30
N SER A 65 11.67 -5.14 10.47
CA SER A 65 12.42 -3.93 10.85
C SER A 65 11.87 -3.27 12.11
N ALA A 66 10.55 -3.20 12.28
CA ALA A 66 9.91 -2.66 13.49
C ALA A 66 10.32 -3.45 14.74
N SER A 67 10.25 -4.78 14.64
CA SER A 67 10.62 -5.68 15.73
C SER A 67 12.10 -5.53 16.11
N GLU A 68 12.96 -5.43 15.10
CA GLU A 68 14.40 -5.23 15.29
C GLU A 68 14.70 -3.86 15.93
N PHE A 69 14.03 -2.79 15.50
CA PHE A 69 14.15 -1.49 16.16
C PHE A 69 13.74 -1.54 17.63
N ASN A 70 12.64 -2.20 17.95
CA ASN A 70 12.20 -2.36 19.33
C ASN A 70 13.24 -3.09 20.19
N GLN A 71 13.84 -4.15 19.64
CA GLN A 71 14.92 -4.89 20.31
C GLN A 71 16.17 -4.01 20.50
N PHE A 72 16.61 -3.31 19.46
CA PHE A 72 17.80 -2.46 19.52
C PHE A 72 17.61 -1.21 20.37
N LEU A 73 16.39 -0.72 20.53
CA LEU A 73 16.07 0.40 21.42
C LEU A 73 16.30 0.04 22.90
N ASN A 74 16.11 -1.22 23.31
CA ASN A 74 16.35 -1.64 24.70
C ASN A 74 17.84 -1.53 25.07
N ASP A 75 18.73 -1.77 24.12
CA ASP A 75 20.18 -1.62 24.28
C ASP A 75 20.75 -0.71 23.18
N TYR A 76 20.26 0.53 23.16
CA TYR A 76 20.55 1.50 22.10
C TYR A 76 22.05 1.77 21.95
N ASP A 77 22.78 1.90 23.06
CA ASP A 77 24.17 2.34 23.01
C ASP A 77 25.10 1.29 22.39
N ASN A 78 24.82 0.01 22.62
CA ASN A 78 25.60 -1.07 22.02
C ASN A 78 25.16 -1.36 20.58
N ASN A 79 23.91 -1.04 20.22
CA ASN A 79 23.33 -1.36 18.91
C ASN A 79 23.32 -0.22 17.88
N ARG A 80 23.97 0.92 18.15
CA ARG A 80 23.95 2.11 17.25
C ARG A 80 24.32 1.80 15.79
N HIS A 81 25.33 0.95 15.57
CA HIS A 81 25.73 0.59 14.22
C HIS A 81 24.66 -0.27 13.51
N THR A 82 24.10 -1.24 14.23
CA THR A 82 23.01 -2.10 13.77
C THR A 82 21.76 -1.29 13.43
N ILE A 83 21.39 -0.32 14.29
CA ILE A 83 20.27 0.61 14.05
C ILE A 83 20.49 1.40 12.75
N ARG A 84 21.72 1.86 12.50
CA ARG A 84 22.06 2.58 11.26
C ARG A 84 21.91 1.70 10.02
N THR A 85 22.27 0.43 10.12
CA THR A 85 22.06 -0.56 9.06
C THR A 85 20.56 -0.76 8.83
N GLU A 86 19.79 -0.89 9.91
CA GLU A 86 18.35 -1.12 9.83
C GLU A 86 17.59 0.12 9.30
N PHE A 87 18.08 1.33 9.56
CA PHE A 87 17.62 2.54 8.86
C PHE A 87 17.81 2.43 7.34
N GLY A 88 18.88 1.78 6.89
CA GLY A 88 19.15 1.52 5.47
C GLY A 88 18.16 0.52 4.87
N ASN A 89 17.95 -0.61 5.56
CA ASN A 89 17.00 -1.65 5.14
C ASN A 89 15.58 -1.10 5.03
N CYS A 90 15.12 -0.43 6.10
CA CYS A 90 13.83 0.24 6.13
C CYS A 90 13.67 1.28 5.01
N LEU A 91 14.70 2.10 4.77
CA LEU A 91 14.68 3.09 3.71
C LEU A 91 14.55 2.45 2.31
N SER A 92 15.28 1.37 2.06
CA SER A 92 15.20 0.64 0.79
C SER A 92 13.80 0.06 0.58
N GLU A 93 13.26 -0.60 1.61
CA GLU A 93 11.91 -1.18 1.57
C GLU A 93 10.83 -0.13 1.32
N LEU A 94 10.91 1.02 2.00
CA LEU A 94 9.96 2.12 1.79
C LEU A 94 10.09 2.71 0.38
N GLN A 95 11.31 2.87 -0.15
CA GLN A 95 11.52 3.36 -1.51
C GLN A 95 10.94 2.42 -2.57
N ASP A 96 11.09 1.10 -2.37
CA ASP A 96 10.53 0.09 -3.26
C ASP A 96 9.00 0.01 -3.16
N LEU A 97 8.43 0.33 -2.00
CA LEU A 97 6.99 0.32 -1.76
C LEU A 97 6.29 1.53 -2.39
N ILE A 98 6.91 2.72 -2.37
CA ILE A 98 6.32 3.98 -2.88
C ILE A 98 5.71 3.88 -4.28
N PRO A 99 6.40 3.37 -5.32
CA PRO A 99 5.82 3.29 -6.67
C PRO A 99 4.66 2.30 -6.75
N LYS A 100 4.49 1.43 -5.74
CA LYS A 100 3.45 0.43 -5.67
C LYS A 100 2.23 0.91 -4.89
N ILE A 101 2.24 2.11 -4.30
CA ILE A 101 1.09 2.66 -3.56
C ILE A 101 0.67 4.00 -4.16
N GLY A 102 -0.62 4.33 -4.04
CA GLY A 102 -1.14 5.60 -4.55
C GLY A 102 -0.47 6.80 -3.87
N PHE A 103 -0.42 7.94 -4.58
CA PHE A 103 0.33 9.12 -4.11
C PHE A 103 -0.12 9.58 -2.72
N ARG A 104 -1.44 9.66 -2.48
CA ARG A 104 -2.00 10.09 -1.19
C ARG A 104 -1.69 9.10 -0.07
N GLN A 105 -1.76 7.81 -0.37
CA GLN A 105 -1.46 6.72 0.57
C GLN A 105 0.02 6.68 0.94
N GLY A 106 0.92 7.01 0.00
CA GLY A 106 2.37 7.00 0.22
C GLY A 106 2.97 8.25 0.87
N TRP A 107 2.16 9.25 1.24
CA TRP A 107 2.68 10.49 1.83
C TRP A 107 3.47 10.26 3.13
N LYS A 108 2.96 9.41 4.03
CA LYS A 108 3.66 9.10 5.28
C LYS A 108 4.97 8.36 5.03
N SER A 109 4.98 7.41 4.09
CA SER A 109 6.19 6.71 3.66
C SER A 109 7.22 7.68 3.08
N ARG A 110 6.83 8.65 2.25
CA ARG A 110 7.73 9.70 1.72
C ARG A 110 8.35 10.52 2.84
N ASN A 111 7.53 10.95 3.80
CA ASN A 111 8.00 11.73 4.95
C ASN A 111 8.99 10.93 5.80
N LEU A 112 8.73 9.64 6.03
CA LEU A 112 9.64 8.78 6.76
C LEU A 112 10.94 8.54 5.99
N ILE A 113 10.90 8.36 4.66
CA ILE A 113 12.11 8.26 3.83
C ILE A 113 12.97 9.51 3.94
N CYS A 114 12.38 10.70 3.82
CA CYS A 114 13.10 11.97 3.98
C CYS A 114 13.74 12.07 5.36
N PHE A 115 13.01 11.67 6.40
CA PHE A 115 13.52 11.65 7.77
C PHE A 115 14.70 10.66 7.92
N LEU A 116 14.55 9.43 7.44
CA LEU A 116 15.60 8.39 7.48
C LEU A 116 16.85 8.81 6.71
N LYS A 117 16.69 9.40 5.52
CA LYS A 117 17.82 9.95 4.73
C LYS A 117 18.59 10.99 5.54
N ALA A 118 17.89 11.92 6.16
CA ALA A 118 18.49 12.98 6.96
C ALA A 118 19.16 12.45 8.24
N ARG A 119 18.66 11.38 8.83
CA ARG A 119 19.17 10.83 10.10
C ARG A 119 20.30 9.82 9.92
N ARG A 120 20.27 9.01 8.86
CA ARG A 120 21.28 7.98 8.59
C ARG A 120 22.66 8.55 8.30
N THR A 121 22.75 9.76 7.77
CA THR A 121 24.02 10.45 7.47
C THR A 121 24.67 11.06 8.71
N LYS A 122 23.91 11.26 9.78
CA LYS A 122 24.40 11.91 11.01
C LYS A 122 25.04 10.90 11.96
N PRO A 123 25.99 11.33 12.80
CA PRO A 123 26.53 10.50 13.86
C PRO A 123 25.45 10.15 14.89
N PHE A 124 25.45 8.88 15.33
CA PHE A 124 24.61 8.40 16.41
C PHE A 124 25.31 8.67 17.75
N VAL A 125 24.63 9.38 18.64
CA VAL A 125 25.20 9.81 19.92
C VAL A 125 24.79 8.85 21.02
N ILE A 126 25.63 8.70 22.05
CA ILE A 126 25.34 7.94 23.27
C ILE A 126 24.10 8.51 23.95
N ARG A 127 23.29 7.65 24.57
CA ARG A 127 22.13 8.08 25.35
C ARG A 127 22.59 8.91 26.55
N GLU A 128 22.36 10.23 26.50
CA GLU A 128 22.58 11.09 27.66
C GLU A 128 21.56 10.75 28.76
N ILE A 129 22.04 10.41 29.96
CA ILE A 129 21.23 10.32 31.19
C ILE A 129 20.94 11.76 31.62
N GLN A 130 19.69 12.23 31.52
CA GLN A 130 19.36 13.64 31.72
C GLN A 130 18.63 13.95 33.02
N THR A 131 19.02 15.08 33.63
CA THR A 131 18.66 15.57 34.97
C THR A 131 17.71 16.78 34.98
N SER A 132 17.17 17.27 33.85
CA SER A 132 16.13 18.32 33.85
C SER A 132 15.27 18.38 32.57
N PRO A 133 13.92 18.31 32.65
CA PRO A 133 13.02 18.29 31.49
C PRO A 133 12.96 19.61 30.67
N PHE A 134 13.22 20.75 31.31
CA PHE A 134 12.99 22.07 30.71
C PHE A 134 14.12 22.50 29.75
N PHE A 135 15.38 22.30 30.18
CA PHE A 135 16.55 22.55 29.33
C PHE A 135 16.62 21.60 28.12
N PHE A 136 16.04 20.41 28.25
CA PHE A 136 15.98 19.43 27.17
C PHE A 136 15.20 19.95 25.95
N TRP A 137 14.03 20.55 26.15
CA TRP A 137 13.21 21.01 25.02
C TRP A 137 13.91 22.11 24.21
N LEU A 138 14.56 23.06 24.90
CA LEU A 138 15.24 24.20 24.27
C LEU A 138 16.51 23.79 23.50
N LEU A 139 17.33 22.88 24.06
CA LEU A 139 18.61 22.45 23.46
C LEU A 139 18.47 21.35 22.39
N ARG A 140 17.33 20.65 22.34
CA ARG A 140 17.11 19.49 21.46
C ARG A 140 16.85 19.84 20.00
N TYR A 141 16.21 20.98 19.74
CA TYR A 141 15.96 21.45 18.37
C TYR A 141 17.24 21.71 17.57
N PRO A 142 18.24 22.48 18.08
CA PRO A 142 19.48 22.69 17.35
C PRO A 142 20.34 21.42 17.27
N LYS A 143 20.43 20.61 18.34
CA LYS A 143 21.22 19.36 18.33
C LYS A 143 20.69 18.33 17.33
N ARG A 144 19.36 18.25 17.15
CA ARG A 144 18.73 17.39 16.12
C ARG A 144 19.13 17.75 14.69
N VAL A 145 19.69 18.93 14.43
CA VAL A 145 20.19 19.27 13.09
C VAL A 145 21.45 18.48 12.76
N TYR A 146 22.27 18.12 13.74
CA TYR A 146 23.60 17.56 13.51
C TYR A 146 23.78 16.10 13.98
N GLN A 147 22.89 15.61 14.84
CA GLN A 147 23.03 14.31 15.50
C GLN A 147 21.75 13.48 15.39
N THR A 148 21.91 12.15 15.47
CA THR A 148 20.80 11.19 15.60
C THR A 148 20.83 10.59 17.00
N ASN A 149 19.70 10.72 17.70
CA ASN A 149 19.59 10.33 19.10
C ASN A 149 18.60 9.18 19.27
N TYR A 150 18.56 8.57 20.47
CA TYR A 150 17.59 7.55 20.87
C TYR A 150 16.14 7.89 20.45
N ASP A 151 15.71 9.13 20.71
CA ASP A 151 14.35 9.57 20.40
C ASP A 151 14.04 9.60 18.90
N ASP A 152 15.06 9.84 18.06
CA ASP A 152 14.87 9.83 16.62
C ASP A 152 14.63 8.40 16.13
N VAL A 153 15.25 7.40 16.76
CA VAL A 153 15.00 5.97 16.50
C VAL A 153 13.60 5.58 16.97
N TRP A 154 13.16 6.09 18.13
CA TRP A 154 11.77 5.90 18.59
C TRP A 154 10.76 6.47 17.59
N ILE A 155 10.97 7.71 17.14
CA ILE A 155 10.11 8.35 16.12
C ILE A 155 10.05 7.53 14.83
N VAL A 156 11.16 6.92 14.41
CA VAL A 156 11.18 6.02 13.24
C VAL A 156 10.30 4.81 13.49
N TYR A 157 10.44 4.15 14.63
CA TYR A 157 9.64 2.98 14.99
C TYR A 157 8.14 3.30 15.03
N ASP A 158 7.73 4.39 15.68
CA ASP A 158 6.32 4.83 15.74
C ASP A 158 5.72 5.06 14.36
N ARG A 159 6.43 5.84 13.53
CA ARG A 159 5.99 6.16 12.17
C ARG A 159 5.92 4.92 11.29
N LEU A 160 6.81 3.97 11.52
CA LEU A 160 6.85 2.73 10.77
C LEU A 160 5.66 1.82 11.13
N ILE A 161 5.30 1.70 12.41
CA ILE A 161 4.06 1.03 12.84
C ILE A 161 2.84 1.68 12.21
N GLU A 162 2.79 3.02 12.22
CA GLU A 162 1.70 3.76 11.62
C GLU A 162 1.56 3.46 10.12
N ILE A 163 2.66 3.43 9.38
CA ILE A 163 2.68 3.07 7.95
C ILE A 163 2.21 1.63 7.75
N ILE A 164 2.69 0.68 8.56
CA ILE A 164 2.26 -0.72 8.48
C ILE A 164 0.74 -0.82 8.64
N ARG A 165 0.18 -0.18 9.67
CA ARG A 165 -1.26 -0.18 9.92
C ARG A 165 -2.05 0.45 8.76
N GLN A 166 -1.53 1.52 8.17
CA GLN A 166 -2.16 2.13 6.99
C GLN A 166 -2.16 1.19 5.78
N LEU A 167 -1.06 0.48 5.53
CA LEU A 167 -0.96 -0.47 4.42
C LEU A 167 -1.91 -1.65 4.61
N GLU A 168 -2.04 -2.14 5.85
CA GLU A 168 -3.02 -3.17 6.20
C GLU A 168 -4.47 -2.70 5.98
N ASN A 169 -4.79 -1.46 6.36
CA ASN A 169 -6.11 -0.87 6.10
C ASN A 169 -6.40 -0.68 4.61
N ILE A 170 -5.39 -0.29 3.82
CA ILE A 170 -5.53 -0.18 2.35
C ILE A 170 -5.87 -1.54 1.76
N LYS A 171 -5.23 -2.61 2.23
CA LYS A 171 -5.55 -3.98 1.83
C LYS A 171 -6.99 -4.34 2.17
N GLN A 172 -7.40 -4.15 3.44
CA GLN A 172 -8.76 -4.46 3.88
C GLN A 172 -9.85 -3.68 3.13
N ASN A 173 -9.60 -2.42 2.79
CA ASN A 173 -10.56 -1.60 2.05
C ASN A 173 -10.66 -1.99 0.57
N LYS A 174 -9.57 -2.48 -0.03
CA LYS A 174 -9.59 -3.02 -1.39
C LYS A 174 -10.38 -4.34 -1.47
N ASP A 175 -10.17 -5.22 -0.49
CA ASP A 175 -10.88 -6.50 -0.39
C ASP A 175 -12.40 -6.33 -0.22
N LYS A 176 -12.86 -5.19 0.32
CA LYS A 176 -14.30 -4.86 0.46
C LYS A 176 -14.91 -4.18 -0.78
N SER A 177 -14.08 -3.67 -1.69
CA SER A 177 -14.50 -2.95 -2.89
C SER A 177 -14.50 -3.82 -4.16
N LEU A 178 -13.97 -5.04 -4.05
CA LEU A 178 -14.07 -6.15 -5.00
C LEU A 178 -15.26 -7.03 -4.60
#